data_AF-A0A918PMK6-F1
#
_entry.id   AF-A0A918PMK6-F1
#
_cell.length_a   1.000
_cell.length_b   1.000
_cell.length_c   1.000
_cell.angle_alpha   90.00
_cell.angle_beta   90.00
_cell.angle_gamma   90.00
#
_symmetry.space_group_name_H-M   'P 1'
#
loop_
_entity.id
_entity.type
_entity.pdbx_description
1 polymer ?
#
loop_
_entity_poly.entity_id
_entity_poly.type
_entity_poly.pdbx_seq_one_letter_code
_entity_poly.pdbx_strand_id
1 'polypeptide(L)'
;MIKRLFTRYKKLILQLGSIIIGLIIVLAILGFSLKSGGELYYGMALLIALAMGYAVSIRHLRSEADRRRIYRNKYHDVFFKGTVIFAVLLSLMGIGYGVLSYFEGGNPYRIVGLMVTVVWVSVFMIYFVWAVYFYNINYGITDEEWAKIEKGKEMQQYGMQNASTGQEEPLFNPYRSQTFGLPPGTVRGMIAFTLLVGGISLLISSYGMDYVSNAEMALRTQQFEFFETAFLMMIAFYFGDRSLKYLRDRWTVENKTKERGPDPGPDPANFNRADSAPSPIEEQGDFPNTDPVAMDDLEFLEEDLAFRMINDIPSPPNISSLKKGLITAPMIDTSSIGKVPTSAFVQIRDNANDKVLIDEEIMEALDELRNNKGIDLSLAVVKALISVESSGRGHLPDGRAKILFEGHKFWYWMSKVGKSTEELEDLQKQHPTIIYPKWTTSHYKMGADEYQRLNKAKEIAEGISNSAPIYASSWGLFQILGENITHNIQSRHYKDAEDFEAKQHEAEYYHFLDFMAFIQHKKVKDKALIHYISEENQGQYDWASFAYGYNGRGYKVSQYDIRLAKAYQSFKAKLK
;
A
#
# COMPACT_ATOMS: atom_id res chain seq x y z
N MET A 1 49.55 2.21 -26.40
CA MET A 1 48.23 2.44 -25.78
C MET A 1 48.33 2.66 -24.27
N ILE A 2 48.97 1.75 -23.52
CA ILE A 2 49.16 1.83 -22.06
C ILE A 2 49.90 3.11 -21.62
N LYS A 3 51.01 3.49 -22.29
CA LYS A 3 51.75 4.75 -21.98
C LYS A 3 50.89 6.02 -22.13
N ARG A 4 49.97 6.09 -23.11
CA ARG A 4 49.07 7.24 -23.34
C ARG A 4 47.99 7.34 -22.26
N LEU A 5 47.43 6.22 -21.83
CA LEU A 5 46.53 6.13 -20.67
C LEU A 5 47.24 6.57 -19.38
N PHE A 6 48.48 6.11 -19.18
CA PHE A 6 49.27 6.46 -18.00
C PHE A 6 49.55 7.97 -17.91
N THR A 7 49.89 8.64 -19.02
CA THR A 7 50.06 10.09 -19.04
C THR A 7 48.76 10.87 -18.79
N ARG A 8 47.61 10.37 -19.25
CA ARG A 8 46.31 11.03 -19.08
C ARG A 8 45.81 11.01 -17.64
N TYR A 9 46.10 9.92 -16.91
CA TYR A 9 45.67 9.74 -15.52
C TYR A 9 46.78 9.91 -14.48
N LYS A 10 48.02 10.25 -14.88
CA LYS A 10 49.18 10.41 -13.99
C LYS A 10 48.89 11.32 -12.78
N LYS A 11 48.20 12.45 -13.02
CA LYS A 11 47.84 13.42 -11.98
C LYS A 11 46.79 12.88 -11.01
N LEU A 12 45.81 12.14 -11.52
CA LEU A 12 44.80 11.44 -10.71
C LEU A 12 45.46 10.36 -9.84
N ILE A 13 46.33 9.54 -10.42
CA ILE A 13 47.04 8.46 -9.71
C ILE A 13 47.92 9.04 -8.58
N LEU A 14 48.63 10.14 -8.83
CA LEU A 14 49.44 10.81 -7.80
C LEU A 14 48.59 11.39 -6.66
N GLN A 15 47.44 11.99 -6.97
CA GLN A 15 46.56 12.55 -5.94
C GLN A 15 45.86 11.45 -5.12
N LEU A 16 45.37 10.38 -5.76
CA LEU A 16 44.85 9.22 -5.05
C LEU A 16 45.93 8.54 -4.20
N GLY A 17 47.15 8.43 -4.72
CA GLY A 17 48.31 7.93 -3.97
C GLY A 17 48.61 8.78 -2.73
N SER A 18 48.55 10.11 -2.83
CA SER A 18 48.76 11.01 -1.68
C SER A 18 47.67 10.88 -0.60
N ILE A 19 46.42 10.64 -1.00
CA ILE A 19 45.31 10.41 -0.07
C ILE A 19 45.48 9.08 0.66
N ILE A 20 45.90 8.03 -0.04
CA ILE A 20 46.17 6.71 0.55
C ILE A 20 47.35 6.80 1.54
N ILE A 21 48.45 7.48 1.17
CA ILE A 21 49.61 7.67 2.05
C ILE A 21 49.21 8.49 3.28
N GLY A 22 48.44 9.56 3.11
CA GLY A 22 47.91 10.36 4.22
C GLY A 22 47.01 9.56 5.16
N LEU A 23 46.14 8.71 4.61
CA LEU A 23 45.32 7.77 5.39
C LEU A 23 46.19 6.80 6.20
N ILE A 24 47.21 6.18 5.60
CA ILE A 24 48.12 5.27 6.31
C ILE A 24 48.82 5.97 7.48
N ILE A 25 49.26 7.22 7.29
CA ILE A 25 49.89 8.02 8.36
C ILE A 25 48.90 8.31 9.49
N VAL A 26 47.68 8.73 9.17
CA VAL A 26 46.63 9.01 10.17
C VAL A 26 46.24 7.74 10.94
N LEU A 27 46.09 6.61 10.25
CA LEU A 27 45.82 5.31 10.88
C LEU A 27 46.97 4.84 11.76
N ALA A 28 48.23 5.08 11.37
CA ALA A 28 49.40 4.76 12.19
C ALA A 28 49.48 5.61 13.47
N ILE A 29 49.14 6.90 13.38
CA ILE A 29 49.08 7.82 14.54
C ILE A 29 47.95 7.42 15.49
N LEU A 30 46.76 7.12 14.96
CA LEU A 30 45.63 6.62 15.76
C LEU A 30 45.95 5.24 16.39
N GLY A 31 46.62 4.38 15.63
CA GLY A 31 47.16 3.07 16.02
C GLY A 31 48.06 3.12 17.25
N PHE A 32 48.92 4.14 17.30
CA PHE A 32 49.84 4.34 18.41
C PHE A 32 49.16 4.95 19.65
N SER A 33 48.10 5.74 19.46
CA SER A 33 47.51 6.57 20.51
C SER A 33 46.32 5.95 21.24
N LEU A 34 45.61 4.98 20.64
CA LEU A 34 44.37 4.39 21.18
C LEU A 34 44.57 2.90 21.48
N LYS A 35 44.89 2.56 22.74
CA LYS A 35 45.12 1.17 23.18
C LYS A 35 43.83 0.35 23.37
N SER A 36 42.66 0.98 23.44
CA SER A 36 41.35 0.34 23.23
C SER A 36 40.27 1.38 22.87
N GLY A 37 39.27 1.01 22.05
CA GLY A 37 38.14 1.88 21.68
C GLY A 37 38.33 2.76 20.44
N GLY A 38 39.39 2.57 19.64
CA GLY A 38 39.70 3.39 18.47
C GLY A 38 38.90 3.10 17.19
N GLU A 39 38.07 2.06 17.18
CA GLU A 39 37.37 1.53 15.98
C GLU A 39 36.55 2.61 15.25
N LEU A 40 35.89 3.49 15.99
CA LEU A 40 35.14 4.61 15.42
C LEU A 40 36.03 5.64 14.70
N TYR A 41 37.21 5.92 15.26
CA TYR A 41 38.15 6.90 14.70
C TYR A 41 38.85 6.37 13.45
N TYR A 42 39.17 5.08 13.42
CA TYR A 42 39.65 4.41 12.20
C TYR A 42 38.58 4.43 11.10
N GLY A 43 37.31 4.17 11.47
CA GLY A 43 36.17 4.25 10.55
C GLY A 43 35.97 5.66 9.97
N MET A 44 36.04 6.70 10.80
CA MET A 44 35.95 8.09 10.34
C MET A 44 37.10 8.50 9.42
N ALA A 45 38.34 8.12 9.75
CA ALA A 45 39.50 8.42 8.91
C ALA A 45 39.37 7.76 7.53
N LEU A 46 38.89 6.52 7.49
CA LEU A 46 38.62 5.79 6.24
C LEU A 46 37.53 6.48 5.41
N LEU A 47 36.43 6.88 6.04
CA LEU A 47 35.32 7.59 5.37
C LEU A 47 35.77 8.92 4.75
N ILE A 48 36.57 9.70 5.47
CA ILE A 48 37.09 10.98 4.98
C ILE A 48 38.02 10.77 3.79
N ALA A 49 38.92 9.77 3.87
CA ALA A 49 39.81 9.43 2.76
C ALA A 49 39.04 8.95 1.52
N LEU A 50 37.99 8.15 1.71
CA LEU A 50 37.09 7.73 0.62
C LEU A 50 36.37 8.94 -0.01
N ALA A 51 35.85 9.86 0.80
CA ALA A 51 35.20 11.07 0.32
C ALA A 51 36.15 11.99 -0.48
N MET A 52 37.39 12.16 0.00
CA MET A 52 38.43 12.93 -0.71
C MET A 52 38.86 12.24 -2.01
N GLY A 53 39.06 10.91 -1.98
CA GLY A 53 39.40 10.12 -3.16
C GLY A 53 38.30 10.19 -4.23
N TYR A 54 37.04 10.16 -3.80
CA TYR A 54 35.88 10.34 -4.65
C TYR A 54 35.85 11.74 -5.30
N ALA A 55 36.01 12.81 -4.51
CA ALA A 55 36.01 14.19 -5.00
C ALA A 55 37.11 14.43 -6.07
N VAL A 56 38.29 13.88 -5.87
CA VAL A 56 39.42 13.95 -6.81
C VAL A 56 39.13 13.14 -8.09
N SER A 57 38.49 11.98 -7.94
CA SER A 57 38.15 11.08 -9.05
C SER A 57 37.14 11.69 -10.01
N ILE A 58 36.05 12.29 -9.49
CA ILE A 58 35.06 13.00 -10.33
C ILE A 58 35.72 14.13 -11.12
N ARG A 59 36.61 14.89 -10.47
CA ARG A 59 37.23 16.07 -11.08
C ARG A 59 38.05 15.72 -12.32
N HIS A 60 38.64 14.53 -12.37
CA HIS A 60 39.52 14.08 -13.46
C HIS A 60 38.85 13.11 -14.45
N LEU A 61 37.80 12.40 -14.05
CA LEU A 61 37.00 11.54 -14.94
C LEU A 61 35.97 12.31 -15.80
N ARG A 62 35.87 13.64 -15.63
CA ARG A 62 35.03 14.50 -16.48
C ARG A 62 35.52 14.54 -17.92
N SER A 63 34.72 14.02 -18.85
CA SER A 63 34.91 14.14 -20.30
C SER A 63 34.76 15.61 -20.76
N GLU A 64 35.51 16.02 -21.79
CA GLU A 64 35.33 17.34 -22.44
C GLU A 64 33.98 17.46 -23.17
N ALA A 65 33.38 16.34 -23.59
CA ALA A 65 32.04 16.32 -24.20
C ALA A 65 30.94 16.62 -23.17
N ASP A 66 31.11 16.19 -21.91
CA ASP A 66 30.17 16.48 -20.81
C ASP A 66 30.19 17.95 -20.37
N ARG A 67 31.20 18.73 -20.78
CA ARG A 67 31.27 20.18 -20.53
C ARG A 67 30.44 21.00 -21.52
N ARG A 68 30.01 20.41 -22.64
CA ARG A 68 29.30 21.11 -23.73
C ARG A 68 27.80 20.79 -23.81
N ARG A 69 27.24 19.98 -22.91
CA ARG A 69 25.78 19.75 -22.86
C ARG A 69 25.09 21.01 -22.32
N ILE A 70 24.02 21.42 -23.00
CA ILE A 70 23.19 22.62 -22.68
C ILE A 70 22.53 22.42 -21.31
N TYR A 71 21.84 21.28 -21.13
CA TYR A 71 21.30 20.87 -19.83
C TYR A 71 22.22 19.90 -19.10
N ARG A 72 22.46 20.17 -17.82
CA ARG A 72 23.10 19.23 -16.90
C ARG A 72 22.60 19.44 -15.49
N ASN A 73 21.88 18.45 -14.97
CA ASN A 73 21.53 18.42 -13.56
C ASN A 73 22.82 18.36 -12.71
N LYS A 74 23.00 19.35 -11.81
CA LYS A 74 24.19 19.49 -10.96
C LYS A 74 24.39 18.28 -10.04
N TYR A 75 23.32 17.54 -9.75
CA TYR A 75 23.33 16.41 -8.84
C TYR A 75 23.61 15.06 -9.53
N HIS A 76 23.48 14.97 -10.86
CA HIS A 76 23.64 13.70 -11.59
C HIS A 76 24.97 13.00 -11.31
N ASP A 77 26.09 13.75 -11.36
CA ASP A 77 27.41 13.17 -11.10
C ASP A 77 27.55 12.65 -9.66
N VAL A 78 26.95 13.35 -8.69
CA VAL A 78 27.04 12.98 -7.27
C VAL A 78 26.27 11.69 -7.03
N PHE A 79 25.06 11.59 -7.58
CA PHE A 79 24.14 10.48 -7.37
C PHE A 79 24.54 9.21 -8.13
N PHE A 80 25.09 9.33 -9.34
CA PHE A 80 25.44 8.16 -10.15
C PHE A 80 26.91 7.75 -10.01
N LYS A 81 27.85 8.68 -10.22
CA LYS A 81 29.28 8.31 -10.25
C LYS A 81 29.77 7.99 -8.84
N GLY A 82 29.27 8.67 -7.81
CA GLY A 82 29.67 8.42 -6.42
C GLY A 82 29.15 7.18 -5.83
N THR A 83 27.85 6.98 -5.95
CA THR A 83 27.20 5.78 -5.43
C THR A 83 27.76 4.53 -6.09
N VAL A 84 27.98 4.56 -7.41
CA VAL A 84 28.57 3.41 -8.12
C VAL A 84 30.02 3.19 -7.71
N ILE A 85 30.86 4.23 -7.64
CA ILE A 85 32.25 4.08 -7.20
C ILE A 85 32.30 3.54 -5.76
N PHE A 86 31.49 4.09 -4.86
CA PHE A 86 31.40 3.66 -3.47
C PHE A 86 30.93 2.20 -3.36
N ALA A 87 29.87 1.82 -4.06
CA ALA A 87 29.34 0.46 -4.08
C ALA A 87 30.36 -0.55 -4.64
N VAL A 88 31.08 -0.18 -5.70
CA VAL A 88 32.16 -1.00 -6.27
C VAL A 88 33.32 -1.14 -5.28
N LEU A 89 33.74 -0.05 -4.63
CA LEU A 89 34.80 -0.10 -3.62
C LEU A 89 34.40 -0.95 -2.42
N LEU A 90 33.17 -0.79 -1.91
CA LEU A 90 32.62 -1.58 -0.82
C LEU A 90 32.58 -3.07 -1.18
N SER A 91 32.12 -3.40 -2.39
CA SER A 91 32.11 -4.77 -2.90
C SER A 91 33.52 -5.36 -3.02
N LEU A 92 34.48 -4.61 -3.59
CA LEU A 92 35.87 -5.05 -3.72
C LEU A 92 36.56 -5.23 -2.36
N MET A 93 36.29 -4.35 -1.39
CA MET A 93 36.79 -4.48 -0.02
C MET A 93 36.19 -5.70 0.67
N GLY A 94 34.88 -5.94 0.53
CA GLY A 94 34.22 -7.13 1.08
C GLY A 94 34.77 -8.43 0.48
N ILE A 95 34.96 -8.46 -0.85
CA ILE A 95 35.56 -9.62 -1.53
C ILE A 95 37.01 -9.81 -1.07
N GLY A 96 37.80 -8.73 -1.03
CA GLY A 96 39.20 -8.77 -0.58
C GLY A 96 39.34 -9.27 0.86
N TYR A 97 38.50 -8.77 1.77
CA TYR A 97 38.44 -9.25 3.16
C TYR A 97 38.05 -10.74 3.22
N GLY A 98 37.07 -11.17 2.43
CA GLY A 98 36.68 -12.57 2.40
C GLY A 98 37.80 -13.49 1.87
N VAL A 99 38.55 -13.05 0.85
CA VAL A 99 39.72 -13.80 0.35
C VAL A 99 40.84 -13.87 1.40
N LEU A 100 41.13 -12.76 2.09
CA LEU A 100 42.10 -12.74 3.19
C LEU A 100 41.69 -13.69 4.32
N SER A 101 40.43 -13.60 4.75
CA SER A 101 39.86 -14.45 5.78
C SER A 101 39.91 -15.93 5.40
N TYR A 102 39.75 -16.27 4.11
CA TYR A 102 39.89 -17.64 3.62
C TYR A 102 41.33 -18.16 3.78
N PHE A 103 42.34 -17.35 3.43
CA PHE A 103 43.75 -17.71 3.62
C PHE A 103 44.17 -17.81 5.09
N GLU A 104 43.50 -17.09 5.98
CA GLU A 104 43.69 -17.17 7.44
C GLU A 104 43.00 -18.38 8.08
N GLY A 105 42.39 -19.27 7.28
CA GLY A 105 41.68 -20.45 7.76
C GLY A 105 40.24 -20.18 8.20
N GLY A 106 39.67 -19.06 7.78
CA GLY A 106 38.28 -18.69 8.03
C GLY A 106 37.29 -19.63 7.34
N ASN A 107 36.09 -19.72 7.92
CA ASN A 107 35.06 -20.62 7.42
C ASN A 107 34.54 -20.16 6.04
N PRO A 108 34.63 -20.98 4.99
CA PRO A 108 34.26 -20.58 3.63
C PRO A 108 32.78 -20.18 3.53
N TYR A 109 31.89 -20.84 4.26
CA TYR A 109 30.45 -20.57 4.21
C TYR A 109 30.10 -19.21 4.84
N ARG A 110 30.72 -18.86 5.96
CA ARG A 110 30.55 -17.53 6.59
C ARG A 110 31.08 -16.42 5.70
N ILE A 111 32.22 -16.67 5.05
CA ILE A 111 32.82 -15.73 4.10
C ILE A 111 31.88 -15.48 2.93
N VAL A 112 31.31 -16.55 2.34
CA VAL A 112 30.36 -16.41 1.23
C VAL A 112 29.08 -15.67 1.65
N GLY A 113 28.50 -15.98 2.82
CA GLY A 113 27.33 -15.26 3.34
C GLY A 113 27.61 -13.75 3.51
N LEU A 114 28.77 -13.41 4.09
CA LEU A 114 29.20 -12.02 4.21
C LEU A 114 29.34 -11.35 2.83
N MET A 115 29.98 -12.00 1.85
CA MET A 115 30.11 -11.48 0.49
C MET A 115 28.76 -11.22 -0.16
N VAL A 116 27.81 -12.16 -0.07
CA VAL A 116 26.45 -12.01 -0.59
C VAL A 116 25.76 -10.77 0.00
N THR A 117 25.93 -10.55 1.30
CA THR A 117 25.34 -9.38 1.99
C THR A 117 25.97 -8.08 1.52
N VAL A 118 27.30 -8.01 1.43
CA VAL A 118 28.02 -6.80 1.01
C VAL A 118 27.69 -6.43 -0.45
N VAL A 119 27.61 -7.43 -1.32
CA VAL A 119 27.20 -7.24 -2.73
C VAL A 119 25.75 -6.76 -2.79
N TRP A 120 24.86 -7.37 -2.02
CA TRP A 120 23.45 -6.94 -1.97
C TRP A 120 23.30 -5.49 -1.52
N VAL A 121 23.94 -5.09 -0.41
CA VAL A 121 23.92 -3.71 0.08
C VAL A 121 24.43 -2.75 -0.99
N SER A 122 25.45 -3.15 -1.75
CA SER A 122 26.00 -2.35 -2.85
C SER A 122 25.00 -2.18 -4.00
N VAL A 123 24.33 -3.25 -4.42
CA VAL A 123 23.29 -3.22 -5.47
C VAL A 123 22.08 -2.41 -5.01
N PHE A 124 21.62 -2.64 -3.79
CA PHE A 124 20.51 -1.92 -3.15
C PHE A 124 20.79 -0.42 -3.14
N MET A 125 21.99 -0.02 -2.71
CA MET A 125 22.37 1.40 -2.63
C MET A 125 22.34 2.07 -4.01
N ILE A 126 22.86 1.39 -5.04
CA ILE A 126 22.83 1.90 -6.42
C ILE A 126 21.39 2.14 -6.87
N TYR A 127 20.52 1.15 -6.68
CA TYR A 127 19.12 1.25 -7.10
C TYR A 127 18.35 2.32 -6.30
N PHE A 128 18.52 2.36 -4.98
CA PHE A 128 17.82 3.31 -4.13
C PHE A 128 18.18 4.76 -4.47
N VAL A 129 19.48 5.06 -4.61
CA VAL A 129 19.94 6.40 -4.96
C VAL A 129 19.51 6.78 -6.38
N TRP A 130 19.53 5.83 -7.31
CA TRP A 130 18.98 6.03 -8.65
C TRP A 130 17.49 6.40 -8.61
N ALA A 131 16.69 5.65 -7.87
CA ALA A 131 15.25 5.86 -7.79
C ALA A 131 14.94 7.24 -7.18
N VAL A 132 15.62 7.61 -6.10
CA VAL A 132 15.48 8.94 -5.47
C VAL A 132 15.86 10.05 -6.45
N TYR A 133 16.96 9.90 -7.19
CA TYR A 133 17.32 10.88 -8.20
C TYR A 133 16.23 11.00 -9.28
N PHE A 134 15.83 9.87 -9.85
CA PHE A 134 14.92 9.85 -10.99
C PHE A 134 13.56 10.46 -10.64
N TYR A 135 12.96 10.08 -9.52
CA TYR A 135 11.62 10.54 -9.15
C TYR A 135 11.63 11.88 -8.40
N ASN A 136 12.57 12.08 -7.45
CA ASN A 136 12.50 13.26 -6.57
C ASN A 136 13.27 14.46 -7.12
N ILE A 137 14.35 14.22 -7.87
CA ILE A 137 15.20 15.28 -8.41
C ILE A 137 14.82 15.56 -9.87
N ASN A 138 14.55 14.51 -10.64
CA ASN A 138 14.23 14.60 -12.06
C ASN A 138 12.72 14.54 -12.37
N TYR A 139 11.86 14.43 -11.36
CA TYR A 139 10.40 14.39 -11.48
C TYR A 139 9.85 13.28 -12.41
N GLY A 140 10.56 12.15 -12.50
CA GLY A 140 10.13 10.98 -13.26
C GLY A 140 10.42 11.06 -14.75
N ILE A 141 11.23 12.02 -15.21
CA ILE A 141 11.68 12.13 -16.60
C ILE A 141 13.21 12.01 -16.70
N THR A 142 13.69 11.59 -17.86
CA THR A 142 15.11 11.35 -18.12
C THR A 142 15.89 12.65 -18.32
N ASP A 143 17.21 12.59 -18.11
CA ASP A 143 18.10 13.73 -18.40
C ASP A 143 18.05 14.17 -19.88
N GLU A 144 17.72 13.26 -20.80
CA GLU A 144 17.59 13.57 -22.23
C GLU A 144 16.32 14.39 -22.50
N GLU A 145 15.21 14.07 -21.82
CA GLU A 145 13.94 14.79 -21.93
C GLU A 145 14.06 16.19 -21.34
N TRP A 146 14.73 16.33 -20.19
CA TRP A 146 15.07 17.65 -19.65
C TRP A 146 15.93 18.48 -20.60
N ALA A 147 16.88 17.87 -21.30
CA ALA A 147 17.68 18.55 -22.32
C ALA A 147 16.86 19.01 -23.53
N LYS A 148 15.82 18.26 -23.90
CA LYS A 148 14.86 18.66 -24.95
C LYS A 148 14.01 19.84 -24.49
N ILE A 149 13.49 19.81 -23.26
CA ILE A 149 12.69 20.89 -22.67
C ILE A 149 13.51 22.19 -22.59
N GLU A 150 14.75 22.13 -22.09
CA GLU A 150 15.59 23.33 -21.99
C GLU A 150 15.97 23.90 -23.35
N LYS A 151 16.27 23.03 -24.33
CA LYS A 151 16.52 23.46 -25.71
C LYS A 151 15.28 24.12 -26.34
N GLY A 152 14.08 23.61 -26.05
CA GLY A 152 12.81 24.22 -26.45
C GLY A 152 12.64 25.63 -25.87
N LYS A 153 12.91 25.79 -24.56
CA LYS A 153 12.90 27.11 -23.88
C LYS A 153 13.90 28.09 -24.48
N GLU A 154 15.12 27.64 -24.76
CA GLU A 154 16.15 28.48 -25.39
C GLU A 154 15.71 28.95 -26.79
N MET A 155 15.17 28.05 -27.62
CA MET A 155 14.66 28.41 -28.95
C MET A 155 13.44 29.36 -28.88
N GLN A 156 12.57 29.23 -27.87
CA GLN A 156 11.49 30.20 -27.60
C GLN A 156 12.04 31.58 -27.20
N GLN A 157 13.10 31.62 -26.39
CA GLN A 157 13.74 32.87 -25.96
C GLN A 157 14.36 33.63 -27.14
N TYR A 158 14.79 32.93 -28.19
CA TYR A 158 15.26 33.53 -29.45
C TYR A 158 14.14 33.84 -30.48
N GLY A 159 12.87 33.73 -30.10
CA GLY A 159 11.73 34.16 -30.93
C GLY A 159 11.28 33.17 -32.00
N MET A 160 11.67 31.89 -31.90
CA MET A 160 11.22 30.85 -32.85
C MET A 160 9.79 30.39 -32.50
N GLN A 161 8.84 30.66 -33.40
CA GLN A 161 7.40 30.60 -33.12
C GLN A 161 6.79 29.17 -33.00
N ASN A 162 7.58 28.10 -33.04
CA ASN A 162 7.12 26.71 -32.89
C ASN A 162 8.17 25.82 -32.21
N ALA A 163 8.75 26.27 -31.09
CA ALA A 163 9.80 25.55 -30.37
C ALA A 163 9.30 24.69 -29.19
N SER A 164 7.99 24.42 -29.08
CA SER A 164 7.49 23.49 -28.08
C SER A 164 7.86 22.06 -28.47
N THR A 165 8.74 21.41 -27.71
CA THR A 165 9.20 20.03 -27.94
C THR A 165 8.13 18.96 -27.66
N GLY A 166 6.85 19.35 -27.54
CA GLY A 166 5.72 18.45 -27.23
C GLY A 166 5.69 17.91 -25.80
N GLN A 167 6.74 18.13 -25.00
CA GLN A 167 6.82 17.76 -23.58
C GLN A 167 6.70 19.00 -22.70
N GLU A 168 5.68 19.02 -21.84
CA GLU A 168 5.52 20.03 -20.80
C GLU A 168 6.51 19.78 -19.65
N GLU A 169 6.98 20.86 -19.03
CA GLU A 169 7.89 20.76 -17.88
C GLU A 169 7.12 20.22 -16.66
N PRO A 170 7.60 19.11 -16.05
CA PRO A 170 6.95 18.59 -14.86
C PRO A 170 7.18 19.52 -13.67
N LEU A 171 6.08 19.97 -13.05
CA LEU A 171 6.12 20.88 -11.91
C LEU A 171 6.44 20.16 -10.59
N PHE A 172 6.19 18.86 -10.51
CA PHE A 172 6.35 18.07 -9.29
C PHE A 172 6.57 16.59 -9.58
N ASN A 173 7.16 15.88 -8.61
CA ASN A 173 7.26 14.43 -8.62
C ASN A 173 5.84 13.79 -8.64
N PRO A 174 5.53 12.92 -9.63
CA PRO A 174 4.25 12.19 -9.71
C PRO A 174 3.91 11.38 -8.46
N TYR A 175 4.91 10.89 -7.74
CA TYR A 175 4.76 10.04 -6.57
C TYR A 175 5.03 10.77 -5.25
N ARG A 176 4.93 12.11 -5.22
CA ARG A 176 5.24 12.93 -4.01
C ARG A 176 4.47 12.53 -2.75
N SER A 177 3.29 11.92 -2.88
CA SER A 177 2.46 11.43 -1.77
C SER A 177 2.86 10.04 -1.29
N GLN A 178 3.73 9.34 -2.02
CA GLN A 178 4.20 8.00 -1.71
C GLN A 178 5.49 8.05 -0.86
N THR A 179 5.79 6.95 -0.17
CA THR A 179 6.98 6.84 0.69
C THR A 179 8.26 7.13 -0.10
N PHE A 180 9.08 8.04 0.42
CA PHE A 180 10.29 8.56 -0.25
C PHE A 180 10.05 9.19 -1.63
N GLY A 181 8.81 9.48 -2.04
CA GLY A 181 8.53 9.99 -3.37
C GLY A 181 8.70 8.95 -4.49
N LEU A 182 8.64 7.65 -4.17
CA LEU A 182 8.88 6.56 -5.12
C LEU A 182 7.58 5.88 -5.57
N PRO A 183 7.56 5.21 -6.74
CA PRO A 183 6.40 4.47 -7.20
C PRO A 183 5.90 3.46 -6.16
N PRO A 184 4.58 3.26 -6.06
CA PRO A 184 4.00 2.30 -5.13
C PRO A 184 4.61 0.91 -5.35
N GLY A 185 5.01 0.26 -4.26
CA GLY A 185 5.71 -1.04 -4.31
C GLY A 185 7.23 -0.94 -4.28
N THR A 186 7.85 0.16 -4.73
CA THR A 186 9.33 0.27 -4.78
C THR A 186 9.99 0.05 -3.43
N VAL A 187 9.53 0.77 -2.38
CA VAL A 187 10.05 0.64 -1.01
C VAL A 187 9.79 -0.75 -0.43
N ARG A 188 8.62 -1.31 -0.74
CA ARG A 188 8.21 -2.63 -0.26
C ARG A 188 9.06 -3.73 -0.88
N GLY A 189 9.30 -3.66 -2.19
CA GLY A 189 10.16 -4.61 -2.90
C GLY A 189 11.59 -4.55 -2.38
N MET A 190 12.11 -3.34 -2.17
CA MET A 190 13.43 -3.11 -1.58
C MET A 190 13.60 -3.77 -0.21
N ILE A 191 12.59 -3.68 0.67
CA ILE A 191 12.60 -4.34 1.99
C ILE A 191 12.51 -5.88 1.82
N ALA A 192 11.59 -6.36 0.98
CA ALA A 192 11.39 -7.79 0.76
C ALA A 192 12.66 -8.49 0.23
N PHE A 193 13.31 -7.91 -0.79
CA PHE A 193 14.55 -8.47 -1.32
C PHE A 193 15.71 -8.38 -0.31
N THR A 194 15.74 -7.34 0.53
CA THR A 194 16.77 -7.24 1.58
C THR A 194 16.61 -8.31 2.65
N LEU A 195 15.38 -8.61 3.05
CA LEU A 195 15.07 -9.71 3.95
C LEU A 195 15.39 -11.07 3.31
N LEU A 196 15.02 -11.26 2.04
CA LEU A 196 15.31 -12.49 1.31
C LEU A 196 16.81 -12.75 1.20
N VAL A 197 17.58 -11.76 0.75
CA VAL A 197 19.04 -11.92 0.57
C VAL A 197 19.75 -11.99 1.91
N GLY A 198 19.26 -11.30 2.95
CA GLY A 198 19.71 -11.46 4.32
C GLY A 198 19.49 -12.88 4.86
N GLY A 199 18.32 -13.45 4.61
CA GLY A 199 17.99 -14.83 4.96
C GLY A 199 18.86 -15.85 4.23
N ILE A 200 19.07 -15.66 2.91
CA ILE A 200 19.98 -16.51 2.11
C ILE A 200 21.42 -16.42 2.63
N SER A 201 21.89 -15.22 2.96
CA SER A 201 23.23 -15.01 3.53
C SER A 201 23.40 -15.76 4.86
N LEU A 202 22.41 -15.66 5.75
CA LEU A 202 22.42 -16.39 7.03
C LEU A 202 22.35 -17.91 6.83
N LEU A 203 21.54 -18.37 5.87
CA LEU A 203 21.46 -19.79 5.50
C LEU A 203 22.81 -20.30 5.01
N ILE A 204 23.46 -19.60 4.07
CA ILE A 204 24.78 -19.98 3.58
C ILE A 204 25.77 -20.01 4.74
N SER A 205 25.82 -18.96 5.56
CA SER A 205 26.69 -18.88 6.74
C SER A 205 26.48 -20.02 7.74
N SER A 206 25.28 -20.60 7.79
CA SER A 206 24.93 -21.69 8.70
C SER A 206 25.50 -23.06 8.33
N TYR A 207 25.78 -23.33 7.04
CA TYR A 207 26.24 -24.64 6.54
C TYR A 207 27.66 -25.03 6.97
N GLY A 208 28.48 -24.10 7.42
CA GLY A 208 29.88 -24.37 7.80
C GLY A 208 30.09 -24.76 9.26
N MET A 209 29.03 -25.05 10.02
CA MET A 209 29.08 -25.02 11.48
C MET A 209 28.98 -26.42 12.08
N ASP A 210 30.09 -27.16 12.10
CA ASP A 210 30.10 -28.54 12.59
C ASP A 210 30.00 -28.65 14.13
N TYR A 211 30.24 -27.57 14.88
CA TYR A 211 30.08 -27.54 16.34
C TYR A 211 29.59 -26.15 16.80
N VAL A 212 28.31 -26.06 17.15
CA VAL A 212 27.68 -24.83 17.68
C VAL A 212 27.21 -25.11 19.09
N SER A 213 27.49 -24.22 20.04
CA SER A 213 26.90 -24.33 21.37
C SER A 213 25.37 -24.21 21.30
N ASN A 214 24.65 -24.86 22.21
CA ASN A 214 23.18 -24.81 22.24
C ASN A 214 22.61 -23.37 22.27
N ALA A 215 23.34 -22.43 22.88
CA ALA A 215 22.94 -21.02 22.97
C ALA A 215 23.08 -20.28 21.63
N GLU A 216 24.18 -20.52 20.89
CA GLU A 216 24.39 -19.95 19.55
C GLU A 216 23.42 -20.56 18.52
N MET A 217 23.04 -21.83 18.72
CA MET A 217 22.01 -22.48 17.91
C MET A 217 20.63 -21.84 18.17
N ALA A 218 20.25 -21.61 19.43
CA ALA A 218 18.99 -20.96 19.79
C ALA A 218 18.88 -19.52 19.26
N LEU A 219 19.95 -18.72 19.39
CA LEU A 219 20.00 -17.36 18.86
C LEU A 219 19.89 -17.34 17.33
N ARG A 220 20.44 -18.33 16.65
CA ARG A 220 20.32 -18.47 15.19
C ARG A 220 18.93 -18.91 14.76
N THR A 221 18.29 -19.82 15.49
CA THR A 221 16.89 -20.19 15.24
C THR A 221 16.00 -18.96 15.34
N GLN A 222 16.18 -18.12 16.37
CA GLN A 222 15.45 -16.85 16.48
C GLN A 222 15.72 -15.90 15.32
N GLN A 223 16.96 -15.84 14.81
CA GLN A 223 17.28 -15.06 13.63
C GLN A 223 16.58 -15.61 12.38
N PHE A 224 16.57 -16.93 12.16
CA PHE A 224 15.84 -17.53 11.04
C PHE A 224 14.34 -17.32 11.16
N GLU A 225 13.75 -17.51 12.35
CA GLU A 225 12.34 -17.23 12.61
C GLU A 225 11.99 -15.77 12.34
N PHE A 226 12.88 -14.83 12.69
CA PHE A 226 12.71 -13.42 12.36
C PHE A 226 12.68 -13.20 10.84
N PHE A 227 13.64 -13.73 10.09
CA PHE A 227 13.69 -13.56 8.63
C PHE A 227 12.54 -14.30 7.93
N GLU A 228 12.16 -15.48 8.39
CA GLU A 228 11.01 -16.25 7.90
C GLU A 228 9.72 -15.48 8.14
N THR A 229 9.48 -15.01 9.37
CA THR A 229 8.28 -14.24 9.72
C THR A 229 8.23 -12.95 8.92
N ALA A 230 9.33 -12.21 8.85
CA ALA A 230 9.40 -10.96 8.10
C ALA A 230 9.20 -11.19 6.60
N PHE A 231 9.74 -12.27 6.04
CA PHE A 231 9.58 -12.62 4.63
C PHE A 231 8.14 -13.07 4.31
N LEU A 232 7.55 -13.91 5.16
CA LEU A 232 6.15 -14.34 5.03
C LEU A 232 5.20 -13.16 5.17
N MET A 233 5.41 -12.27 6.13
CA MET A 233 4.65 -11.02 6.26
C MET A 233 4.78 -10.15 5.01
N MET A 234 5.96 -10.04 4.42
CA MET A 234 6.17 -9.27 3.19
C MET A 234 5.52 -9.93 1.96
N ILE A 235 5.50 -11.26 1.86
CA ILE A 235 4.77 -12.01 0.82
C ILE A 235 3.27 -11.82 0.98
N ALA A 236 2.75 -11.94 2.21
CA ALA A 236 1.35 -11.72 2.53
C ALA A 236 0.90 -10.30 2.13
N PHE A 237 1.78 -9.34 2.36
CA PHE A 237 1.56 -7.95 2.00
C PHE A 237 1.63 -7.68 0.49
N TYR A 238 2.36 -8.50 -0.28
CA TYR A 238 2.48 -8.38 -1.75
C TYR A 238 1.44 -9.18 -2.53
N PHE A 239 1.08 -10.37 -2.05
CA PHE A 239 0.30 -11.37 -2.76
C PHE A 239 -1.00 -11.76 -2.02
N GLY A 240 -1.28 -11.12 -0.88
CA GLY A 240 -2.46 -11.39 -0.06
C GLY A 240 -2.37 -12.67 0.77
N ASP A 241 -3.38 -12.94 1.59
CA ASP A 241 -3.43 -14.08 2.52
C ASP A 241 -3.48 -15.46 1.81
N ARG A 242 -3.85 -15.50 0.52
CA ARG A 242 -3.88 -16.74 -0.27
C ARG A 242 -2.49 -17.33 -0.52
N SER A 243 -1.46 -16.51 -0.74
CA SER A 243 -0.09 -16.99 -0.93
C SER A 243 0.50 -17.58 0.36
N LEU A 244 0.10 -17.02 1.51
CA LEU A 244 0.46 -17.56 2.83
C LEU A 244 -0.17 -18.92 3.08
N LYS A 245 -1.47 -19.07 2.80
CA LYS A 245 -2.18 -20.36 2.94
C LYS A 245 -1.50 -21.44 2.09
N TYR A 246 -1.15 -21.11 0.85
CA TYR A 246 -0.44 -22.03 -0.05
C TYR A 246 0.96 -22.43 0.47
N LEU A 247 1.73 -21.49 1.03
CA LEU A 247 3.06 -21.78 1.61
C LEU A 247 2.98 -22.57 2.92
N ARG A 248 2.05 -22.18 3.81
CA ARG A 248 1.79 -22.82 5.12
C ARG A 248 1.33 -24.27 4.95
N ASP A 249 0.39 -24.52 4.04
CA ASP A 249 -0.17 -25.86 3.84
C ASP A 249 0.90 -26.81 3.26
N ARG A 250 1.85 -26.30 2.46
CA ARG A 250 3.02 -27.08 2.01
C ARG A 250 4.00 -27.41 3.14
N TRP A 251 4.32 -26.43 3.98
CA TRP A 251 5.30 -26.60 5.06
C TRP A 251 4.80 -27.54 6.17
N THR A 252 3.49 -27.52 6.43
CA THR A 252 2.84 -28.39 7.43
C THR A 252 2.67 -29.84 6.96
N VAL A 253 2.50 -30.07 5.65
CA VAL A 253 2.43 -31.42 5.05
C VAL A 253 3.80 -32.12 5.11
N GLU A 254 4.89 -31.38 4.97
CA GLU A 254 6.25 -31.93 5.00
C GLU A 254 6.69 -32.36 6.42
N ASN A 255 6.21 -31.67 7.46
CA ASN A 255 6.45 -32.08 8.85
C ASN A 255 5.62 -33.32 9.26
N LYS A 256 4.40 -33.48 8.73
CA LYS A 256 3.59 -34.69 8.97
C LYS A 256 4.13 -35.96 8.30
N THR A 257 4.89 -35.82 7.22
CA THR A 257 5.50 -36.96 6.51
C THR A 257 6.78 -37.45 7.18
N LYS A 258 7.46 -36.63 8.00
CA LYS A 258 8.64 -37.04 8.78
C LYS A 258 8.33 -37.76 10.10
N GLU A 259 7.08 -37.72 10.58
CA GLU A 259 6.66 -38.40 11.82
C GLU A 259 6.00 -39.78 11.62
N ARG A 260 5.84 -40.27 10.38
CA ARG A 260 5.42 -41.66 10.15
C ARG A 260 6.64 -42.58 10.10
N GLY A 261 6.91 -43.24 11.24
CA GLY A 261 7.74 -44.44 11.30
C GLY A 261 7.21 -45.55 10.36
N PRO A 262 8.01 -46.57 10.05
CA PRO A 262 7.69 -47.52 8.99
C PRO A 262 6.58 -48.48 9.46
N ASP A 263 5.41 -48.42 8.83
CA ASP A 263 4.33 -49.38 9.05
C ASP A 263 4.51 -50.60 8.13
N PRO A 264 4.15 -51.82 8.59
CA PRO A 264 4.46 -53.07 7.91
C PRO A 264 3.49 -53.36 6.76
N GLY A 265 3.97 -54.17 5.80
CA GLY A 265 3.25 -54.51 4.56
C GLY A 265 1.94 -55.29 4.74
N PRO A 266 1.18 -55.49 3.65
CA PRO A 266 -0.22 -55.86 3.68
C PRO A 266 -0.41 -57.38 3.77
N ASP A 267 -1.49 -57.82 4.42
CA ASP A 267 -2.02 -59.17 4.21
C ASP A 267 -3.55 -59.16 4.02
N PRO A 268 -4.10 -59.99 3.12
CA PRO A 268 -5.44 -59.85 2.56
C PRO A 268 -6.45 -60.78 3.22
N ALA A 269 -7.64 -60.26 3.51
CA ALA A 269 -8.82 -61.07 3.80
C ALA A 269 -10.07 -60.42 3.19
N ASN A 270 -10.19 -60.60 1.88
CA ASN A 270 -11.36 -61.08 1.16
C ASN A 270 -12.65 -61.27 2.02
N PHE A 271 -13.76 -60.63 1.66
CA PHE A 271 -14.79 -61.25 0.80
C PHE A 271 -16.15 -60.51 0.82
N ASN A 272 -16.67 -60.34 -0.42
CA ASN A 272 -18.09 -60.42 -0.84
C ASN A 272 -19.05 -59.32 -0.37
N ARG A 273 -20.03 -58.83 -1.13
CA ARG A 273 -20.63 -58.98 -2.50
C ARG A 273 -21.84 -58.00 -2.43
N ALA A 274 -22.49 -57.44 -3.44
CA ALA A 274 -22.58 -57.60 -4.89
C ALA A 274 -23.31 -56.33 -5.42
N ASP A 275 -22.85 -55.77 -6.54
CA ASP A 275 -23.49 -55.73 -7.86
C ASP A 275 -24.73 -54.82 -8.05
N SER A 276 -24.56 -53.78 -8.85
CA SER A 276 -25.37 -53.55 -10.07
C SER A 276 -24.78 -52.43 -10.94
N ALA A 277 -24.70 -52.69 -12.24
CA ALA A 277 -24.32 -51.80 -13.36
C ALA A 277 -25.40 -51.96 -14.47
N PRO A 278 -25.41 -51.25 -15.62
CA PRO A 278 -25.09 -49.83 -15.93
C PRO A 278 -26.12 -49.10 -16.85
N SER A 279 -25.97 -47.75 -16.98
CA SER A 279 -26.31 -46.81 -18.11
C SER A 279 -27.79 -46.41 -18.43
N PRO A 280 -28.12 -45.34 -19.22
CA PRO A 280 -27.29 -44.26 -19.83
C PRO A 280 -27.84 -42.77 -19.79
N ILE A 281 -26.92 -41.81 -19.97
CA ILE A 281 -26.98 -40.48 -20.67
C ILE A 281 -28.04 -39.43 -20.28
N GLU A 282 -27.57 -38.24 -19.87
CA GLU A 282 -27.88 -36.96 -20.55
C GLU A 282 -26.78 -35.91 -20.30
N GLU A 283 -26.13 -35.48 -21.39
CA GLU A 283 -25.21 -34.33 -21.45
C GLU A 283 -26.02 -33.01 -21.32
N GLN A 284 -25.59 -32.09 -20.46
CA GLN A 284 -25.66 -30.65 -20.75
C GLN A 284 -24.91 -29.79 -19.72
N GLY A 285 -24.00 -28.96 -20.24
CA GLY A 285 -23.70 -27.63 -19.67
C GLY A 285 -22.59 -27.54 -18.63
N ASP A 286 -21.33 -27.66 -19.06
CA ASP A 286 -20.15 -27.33 -18.25
C ASP A 286 -20.06 -25.79 -18.10
N PHE A 287 -20.36 -25.26 -16.92
CA PHE A 287 -20.10 -23.87 -16.54
C PHE A 287 -18.71 -23.78 -15.89
N PRO A 288 -17.85 -22.82 -16.28
CA PRO A 288 -16.55 -22.66 -15.66
C PRO A 288 -16.68 -22.15 -14.23
N ASN A 289 -16.05 -22.87 -13.31
CA ASN A 289 -15.90 -22.53 -11.91
C ASN A 289 -15.10 -21.22 -11.79
N THR A 290 -15.76 -20.08 -11.59
CA THR A 290 -15.13 -18.76 -11.50
C THR A 290 -14.62 -18.48 -10.09
N ASP A 291 -13.29 -18.60 -9.91
CA ASP A 291 -12.57 -18.01 -8.78
C ASP A 291 -12.73 -16.48 -8.83
N PRO A 292 -13.27 -15.81 -7.78
CA PRO A 292 -13.51 -14.37 -7.80
C PRO A 292 -12.26 -13.52 -8.02
N VAL A 293 -11.06 -14.05 -7.70
CA VAL A 293 -9.78 -13.36 -7.92
C VAL A 293 -9.33 -13.46 -9.38
N ALA A 294 -9.76 -14.50 -10.10
CA ALA A 294 -9.47 -14.65 -11.52
C ALA A 294 -10.26 -13.66 -12.39
N MET A 295 -11.39 -13.11 -11.91
CA MET A 295 -12.16 -12.08 -12.62
C MET A 295 -11.54 -10.70 -12.48
N ASP A 296 -11.03 -10.34 -11.30
CA ASP A 296 -10.28 -9.10 -11.09
C ASP A 296 -8.93 -9.15 -11.83
N ASP A 297 -8.25 -10.31 -11.84
CA ASP A 297 -7.04 -10.52 -12.63
C ASP A 297 -7.32 -10.45 -14.15
N LEU A 298 -8.52 -10.87 -14.60
CA LEU A 298 -8.98 -10.75 -15.99
C LEU A 298 -9.33 -9.30 -16.36
N GLU A 299 -9.99 -8.56 -15.48
CA GLU A 299 -10.33 -7.15 -15.67
C GLU A 299 -9.06 -6.28 -15.72
N PHE A 300 -8.06 -6.60 -14.88
CA PHE A 300 -6.74 -5.97 -14.94
C PHE A 300 -5.96 -6.36 -16.21
N LEU A 301 -6.10 -7.60 -16.69
CA LEU A 301 -5.49 -8.03 -17.96
C LEU A 301 -6.14 -7.34 -19.16
N GLU A 302 -7.45 -7.13 -19.12
CA GLU A 302 -8.22 -6.40 -20.15
C GLU A 302 -7.90 -4.91 -20.14
N GLU A 303 -7.75 -4.28 -18.97
CA GLU A 303 -7.26 -2.90 -18.85
C GLU A 303 -5.81 -2.76 -19.33
N ASP A 304 -4.92 -3.70 -19.00
CA ASP A 304 -3.52 -3.68 -19.44
C ASP A 304 -3.41 -3.96 -20.95
N LEU A 305 -4.26 -4.80 -21.52
CA LEU A 305 -4.39 -4.99 -22.97
C LEU A 305 -4.96 -3.76 -23.68
N ALA A 306 -5.99 -3.11 -23.10
CA ALA A 306 -6.54 -1.87 -23.62
C ALA A 306 -5.50 -0.75 -23.58
N PHE A 307 -4.75 -0.63 -22.49
CA PHE A 307 -3.64 0.31 -22.34
C PHE A 307 -2.51 0.02 -23.33
N ARG A 308 -2.17 -1.24 -23.60
CA ARG A 308 -1.16 -1.61 -24.61
C ARG A 308 -1.62 -1.36 -26.04
N MET A 309 -2.91 -1.58 -26.35
CA MET A 309 -3.47 -1.24 -27.67
C MET A 309 -3.53 0.27 -27.89
N ILE A 310 -3.75 1.06 -26.84
CA ILE A 310 -3.71 2.53 -26.90
C ILE A 310 -2.26 3.06 -27.08
N ASN A 311 -1.25 2.32 -26.60
CA ASN A 311 0.14 2.79 -26.53
C ASN A 311 1.18 1.99 -27.37
N ASP A 312 0.74 1.04 -28.20
CA ASP A 312 1.54 0.29 -29.19
C ASP A 312 2.77 -0.47 -28.62
N ILE A 313 2.60 -1.17 -27.49
CA ILE A 313 3.69 -1.87 -26.77
C ILE A 313 3.75 -3.37 -27.16
N PRO A 314 4.89 -3.93 -27.65
CA PRO A 314 5.00 -5.33 -28.07
C PRO A 314 4.98 -6.34 -26.90
N SER A 315 4.38 -7.51 -27.14
CA SER A 315 4.08 -8.54 -26.11
C SER A 315 5.25 -9.47 -25.76
N PRO A 316 5.36 -9.94 -24.48
CA PRO A 316 6.38 -10.91 -24.05
C PRO A 316 6.05 -12.37 -24.45
N PRO A 317 7.05 -13.29 -24.44
CA PRO A 317 6.88 -14.67 -24.92
C PRO A 317 6.03 -15.57 -23.99
N ASN A 318 5.39 -16.59 -24.57
CA ASN A 318 4.32 -17.42 -24.00
C ASN A 318 4.81 -18.60 -23.12
N ILE A 319 4.28 -18.73 -21.90
CA ILE A 319 4.68 -19.72 -20.86
C ILE A 319 3.58 -20.77 -20.58
N SER A 320 2.71 -21.04 -21.54
CA SER A 320 1.52 -21.91 -21.40
C SER A 320 1.77 -23.36 -20.97
N SER A 321 2.99 -23.89 -21.12
CA SER A 321 3.32 -25.27 -20.74
C SER A 321 3.38 -25.51 -19.23
N LEU A 322 3.64 -24.47 -18.42
CA LEU A 322 3.75 -24.56 -16.95
C LEU A 322 2.39 -24.57 -16.24
N LYS A 323 1.37 -23.91 -16.79
CA LYS A 323 0.01 -23.89 -16.20
C LYS A 323 -0.68 -25.25 -16.23
N LYS A 324 -0.39 -26.08 -17.24
CA LYS A 324 -1.09 -27.35 -17.46
C LYS A 324 -0.68 -28.46 -16.48
N GLY A 325 0.50 -28.34 -15.86
CA GLY A 325 0.99 -29.32 -14.87
C GLY A 325 0.49 -29.13 -13.44
N LEU A 326 -0.13 -27.97 -13.13
CA LEU A 326 -0.53 -27.61 -11.76
C LEU A 326 -1.99 -27.96 -11.40
N ILE A 327 -2.81 -28.36 -12.38
CA ILE A 327 -4.26 -28.56 -12.21
C ILE A 327 -4.62 -30.01 -11.81
N THR A 328 -3.69 -30.97 -11.85
CA THR A 328 -3.98 -32.41 -11.66
C THR A 328 -3.60 -32.98 -10.28
N ALA A 329 -3.88 -32.28 -9.18
CA ALA A 329 -3.75 -32.84 -7.83
C ALA A 329 -5.13 -32.98 -7.15
N PRO A 330 -5.43 -34.11 -6.46
CA PRO A 330 -6.78 -34.38 -5.94
C PRO A 330 -7.04 -33.60 -4.64
N MET A 331 -8.24 -33.01 -4.52
CA MET A 331 -8.70 -32.33 -3.30
C MET A 331 -9.15 -33.35 -2.24
N ILE A 332 -8.75 -33.14 -0.98
CA ILE A 332 -9.20 -33.92 0.19
C ILE A 332 -10.16 -33.07 1.02
N ASP A 333 -11.27 -33.68 1.42
CA ASP A 333 -12.34 -33.16 2.27
C ASP A 333 -11.88 -32.98 3.73
N THR A 334 -12.09 -31.79 4.30
CA THR A 334 -11.75 -31.47 5.70
C THR A 334 -12.98 -31.00 6.47
N SER A 335 -13.92 -31.92 6.72
CA SER A 335 -15.11 -31.69 7.54
C SER A 335 -14.96 -32.09 9.01
N SER A 336 -13.74 -32.18 9.55
CA SER A 336 -13.54 -32.38 11.00
C SER A 336 -12.17 -31.90 11.43
N ILE A 337 -12.11 -30.84 12.24
CA ILE A 337 -11.15 -30.61 13.35
C ILE A 337 -11.58 -29.33 14.06
N GLY A 338 -11.76 -29.44 15.38
CA GLY A 338 -12.28 -28.40 16.26
C GLY A 338 -11.32 -27.26 16.59
N LYS A 339 -11.91 -26.22 17.20
CA LYS A 339 -11.28 -24.98 17.65
C LYS A 339 -10.06 -25.22 18.57
N VAL A 340 -8.96 -24.55 18.26
CA VAL A 340 -7.81 -24.29 19.15
C VAL A 340 -7.66 -22.77 19.26
N PRO A 341 -7.39 -22.19 20.46
CA PRO A 341 -7.40 -20.75 20.64
C PRO A 341 -6.15 -20.12 20.02
N THR A 342 -6.36 -19.17 19.12
CA THR A 342 -5.33 -18.34 18.51
C THR A 342 -4.72 -17.42 19.57
N SER A 343 -3.46 -17.65 19.90
CA SER A 343 -2.61 -16.66 20.55
C SER A 343 -2.54 -15.43 19.65
N ALA A 344 -2.95 -14.28 20.18
CA ALA A 344 -2.97 -12.99 19.51
C ALA A 344 -1.56 -12.63 18.99
N PHE A 345 -1.37 -12.74 17.67
CA PHE A 345 -0.27 -12.07 16.98
C PHE A 345 -0.63 -10.59 16.83
N VAL A 346 0.31 -9.71 17.16
CA VAL A 346 0.19 -8.28 16.93
C VAL A 346 0.16 -8.03 15.42
N GLN A 347 -1.03 -7.81 14.87
CA GLN A 347 -1.21 -7.29 13.53
C GLN A 347 -0.61 -5.89 13.47
N ILE A 348 0.51 -5.74 12.76
CA ILE A 348 1.00 -4.43 12.35
C ILE A 348 0.04 -3.97 11.24
N ARG A 349 -0.88 -3.07 11.57
CA ARG A 349 -1.80 -2.47 10.59
C ARG A 349 -1.02 -1.54 9.65
N ASP A 350 -1.29 -1.64 8.35
CA ASP A 350 -0.71 -0.76 7.34
C ASP A 350 -1.35 0.64 7.40
N ASN A 351 -0.55 1.69 7.58
CA ASN A 351 -1.03 3.08 7.61
C ASN A 351 -1.81 3.55 6.36
N ALA A 352 -1.79 2.80 5.25
CA ALA A 352 -2.59 3.06 4.05
C ALA A 352 -4.01 2.48 4.12
N ASN A 353 -4.20 1.40 4.90
CA ASN A 353 -5.47 0.73 5.13
C ASN A 353 -6.05 1.01 6.52
N ASP A 354 -5.34 1.69 7.42
CA ASP A 354 -5.82 2.05 8.76
C ASP A 354 -7.18 2.77 8.76
N LYS A 355 -7.50 3.47 7.66
CA LYS A 355 -8.77 4.18 7.52
C LYS A 355 -9.81 3.43 6.71
N VAL A 356 -9.49 2.27 6.15
CA VAL A 356 -10.39 1.50 5.28
C VAL A 356 -11.24 0.56 6.11
N LEU A 357 -12.54 0.50 5.85
CA LEU A 357 -13.43 -0.49 6.47
C LEU A 357 -13.19 -1.85 5.82
N ILE A 358 -12.68 -2.82 6.59
CA ILE A 358 -12.43 -4.18 6.11
C ILE A 358 -13.62 -5.11 6.39
N ASP A 359 -13.73 -6.20 5.63
CA ASP A 359 -14.83 -7.16 5.76
C ASP A 359 -14.91 -7.79 7.15
N GLU A 360 -13.75 -8.03 7.80
CA GLU A 360 -13.68 -8.57 9.15
C GLU A 360 -14.34 -7.66 10.19
N GLU A 361 -14.10 -6.34 10.11
CA GLU A 361 -14.71 -5.34 11.00
C GLU A 361 -16.23 -5.24 10.80
N ILE A 362 -16.69 -5.39 9.55
CA ILE A 362 -18.12 -5.46 9.24
C ILE A 362 -18.71 -6.72 9.86
N MET A 363 -18.12 -7.89 9.60
CA MET A 363 -18.63 -9.17 10.09
C MET A 363 -18.67 -9.22 11.63
N GLU A 364 -17.64 -8.72 12.31
CA GLU A 364 -17.60 -8.67 13.78
C GLU A 364 -18.76 -7.83 14.35
N ALA A 365 -19.00 -6.64 13.79
CA ALA A 365 -20.11 -5.79 14.24
C ALA A 365 -21.49 -6.37 13.91
N LEU A 366 -21.62 -7.10 12.79
CA LEU A 366 -22.84 -7.80 12.42
C LEU A 366 -23.11 -8.98 13.37
N ASP A 367 -22.08 -9.73 13.74
CA ASP A 367 -22.18 -10.80 14.74
C ASP A 367 -22.54 -10.24 16.12
N GLU A 368 -21.94 -9.11 16.52
CA GLU A 368 -22.31 -8.42 17.76
C GLU A 368 -23.78 -7.97 17.73
N LEU A 369 -24.23 -7.39 16.63
CA LEU A 369 -25.63 -6.97 16.47
C LEU A 369 -26.58 -8.17 16.60
N ARG A 370 -26.25 -9.29 15.95
CA ARG A 370 -27.03 -10.53 16.03
C ARG A 370 -27.07 -11.07 17.45
N ASN A 371 -25.94 -11.11 18.14
CA ASN A 371 -25.85 -11.66 19.50
C ASN A 371 -26.56 -10.76 20.53
N ASN A 372 -26.40 -9.43 20.43
CA ASN A 372 -26.90 -8.50 21.43
C ASN A 372 -28.37 -8.11 21.20
N LYS A 373 -28.81 -8.04 19.95
CA LYS A 373 -30.16 -7.54 19.58
C LYS A 373 -31.02 -8.54 18.81
N GLY A 374 -30.48 -9.70 18.44
CA GLY A 374 -31.22 -10.70 17.64
C GLY A 374 -31.51 -10.24 16.22
N ILE A 375 -30.84 -9.19 15.73
CA ILE A 375 -31.05 -8.64 14.39
C ILE A 375 -29.93 -9.17 13.49
N ASP A 376 -30.31 -9.93 12.48
CA ASP A 376 -29.38 -10.48 11.50
C ASP A 376 -29.42 -9.63 10.22
N LEU A 377 -28.24 -9.26 9.71
CA LEU A 377 -28.05 -8.41 8.54
C LEU A 377 -26.86 -8.95 7.75
N SER A 378 -27.02 -9.24 6.47
CA SER A 378 -25.92 -9.82 5.69
C SER A 378 -24.86 -8.80 5.25
N LEU A 379 -23.63 -9.29 5.12
CA LEU A 379 -22.50 -8.55 4.51
C LEU A 379 -22.85 -8.02 3.12
N ALA A 380 -23.63 -8.77 2.32
CA ALA A 380 -24.08 -8.35 1.00
C ALA A 380 -24.93 -7.06 1.04
N VAL A 381 -25.77 -6.89 2.07
CA VAL A 381 -26.56 -5.67 2.25
C VAL A 381 -25.66 -4.49 2.56
N VAL A 382 -24.69 -4.65 3.47
CA VAL A 382 -23.75 -3.59 3.84
C VAL A 382 -22.90 -3.17 2.62
N LYS A 383 -22.38 -4.12 1.85
CA LYS A 383 -21.61 -3.84 0.63
C LYS A 383 -22.45 -3.12 -0.44
N ALA A 384 -23.73 -3.49 -0.58
CA ALA A 384 -24.64 -2.81 -1.50
C ALA A 384 -24.83 -1.33 -1.13
N LEU A 385 -24.99 -1.02 0.16
CA LEU A 385 -25.10 0.34 0.66
C LEU A 385 -23.82 1.15 0.41
N ILE A 386 -22.66 0.59 0.73
CA ILE A 386 -21.36 1.23 0.50
C ILE A 386 -21.18 1.58 -0.99
N SER A 387 -21.53 0.65 -1.88
CA SER A 387 -21.41 0.84 -3.33
C SER A 387 -22.31 1.97 -3.85
N VAL A 388 -23.55 2.06 -3.36
CA VAL A 388 -24.53 3.05 -3.83
C VAL A 388 -24.24 4.45 -3.28
N GLU A 389 -23.77 4.58 -2.03
CA GLU A 389 -23.62 5.87 -1.35
C GLU A 389 -22.27 6.55 -1.61
N SER A 390 -21.17 5.80 -1.68
CA SER A 390 -19.82 6.41 -1.73
C SER A 390 -18.92 5.93 -2.86
N SER A 391 -19.43 5.04 -3.73
CA SER A 391 -18.62 4.36 -4.75
C SER A 391 -17.44 3.57 -4.13
N GLY A 392 -17.59 3.13 -2.87
CA GLY A 392 -16.62 2.28 -2.18
C GLY A 392 -15.57 2.97 -1.31
N ARG A 393 -15.53 4.33 -1.23
CA ARG A 393 -14.51 5.06 -0.46
C ARG A 393 -15.10 6.21 0.36
N GLY A 394 -14.81 6.22 1.67
CA GLY A 394 -15.29 7.22 2.63
C GLY A 394 -14.30 8.33 2.92
N HIS A 395 -13.07 8.22 2.43
CA HIS A 395 -12.04 9.26 2.51
C HIS A 395 -11.62 9.74 1.12
N LEU A 396 -11.23 11.01 1.07
CA LEU A 396 -10.59 11.63 -0.09
C LEU A 396 -9.12 11.18 -0.19
N PRO A 397 -8.47 11.36 -1.36
CA PRO A 397 -7.06 11.00 -1.54
C PRO A 397 -6.09 11.74 -0.60
N ASP A 398 -6.51 12.87 -0.04
CA ASP A 398 -5.74 13.64 0.95
C ASP A 398 -5.93 13.14 2.41
N GLY A 399 -6.70 12.07 2.60
CA GLY A 399 -6.94 11.44 3.88
C GLY A 399 -8.07 12.07 4.71
N ARG A 400 -8.73 13.12 4.22
CA ARG A 400 -9.91 13.71 4.87
C ARG A 400 -11.17 12.89 4.58
N ALA A 401 -12.16 12.96 5.47
CA ALA A 401 -13.44 12.31 5.22
C ALA A 401 -14.09 12.88 3.95
N LYS A 402 -14.81 12.06 3.19
CA LYS A 402 -15.63 12.56 2.09
C LYS A 402 -16.81 13.33 2.68
N ILE A 403 -17.03 14.57 2.26
CA ILE A 403 -18.13 15.39 2.77
C ILE A 403 -19.01 15.93 1.66
N LEU A 404 -20.23 16.27 2.04
CA LEU A 404 -21.14 17.11 1.26
C LEU A 404 -21.73 18.18 2.17
N PHE A 405 -21.48 19.46 1.86
CA PHE A 405 -21.96 20.58 2.67
C PHE A 405 -23.32 21.10 2.16
N GLU A 406 -24.32 21.11 3.04
CA GLU A 406 -25.70 21.48 2.76
C GLU A 406 -26.02 22.90 3.25
N GLY A 407 -25.93 23.89 2.35
CA GLY A 407 -26.10 25.30 2.72
C GLY A 407 -27.51 25.65 3.26
N HIS A 408 -28.52 24.86 2.86
CA HIS A 408 -29.88 24.97 3.40
C HIS A 408 -30.04 24.41 4.80
N LYS A 409 -29.25 23.39 5.16
CA LYS A 409 -29.15 22.93 6.55
C LYS A 409 -28.37 23.92 7.39
N PHE A 410 -27.34 24.54 6.82
CA PHE A 410 -26.60 25.59 7.51
C PHE A 410 -27.49 26.79 7.84
N TRP A 411 -28.32 27.25 6.89
CA TRP A 411 -29.36 28.26 7.15
C TRP A 411 -30.26 27.85 8.33
N TYR A 412 -30.78 26.63 8.30
CA TYR A 412 -31.65 26.11 9.36
C TYR A 412 -30.97 26.11 10.74
N TRP A 413 -29.74 25.61 10.83
CA TRP A 413 -29.01 25.55 12.10
C TRP A 413 -28.59 26.94 12.60
N MET A 414 -28.24 27.86 11.70
CA MET A 414 -27.97 29.25 12.06
C MET A 414 -29.21 29.95 12.62
N SER A 415 -30.40 29.67 12.06
CA SER A 415 -31.67 30.13 12.63
C SER A 415 -31.93 29.55 14.02
N LYS A 416 -31.60 28.27 14.25
CA LYS A 416 -31.78 27.61 15.55
C LYS A 416 -30.87 28.13 16.66
N VAL A 417 -29.71 28.66 16.32
CA VAL A 417 -28.78 29.28 17.29
C VAL A 417 -29.07 30.77 17.53
N GLY A 418 -30.19 31.28 17.01
CA GLY A 418 -30.74 32.59 17.39
C GLY A 418 -30.55 33.71 16.37
N LYS A 419 -30.06 33.43 15.15
CA LYS A 419 -30.01 34.43 14.07
C LYS A 419 -31.41 34.78 13.58
N SER A 420 -31.70 36.08 13.44
CA SER A 420 -32.96 36.56 12.88
C SER A 420 -33.03 36.23 11.37
N THR A 421 -34.23 36.25 10.80
CA THR A 421 -34.41 36.03 9.36
C THR A 421 -33.68 37.11 8.55
N GLU A 422 -33.70 38.36 9.02
CA GLU A 422 -33.01 39.49 8.37
C GLU A 422 -31.49 39.28 8.35
N GLU A 423 -30.90 38.84 9.47
CA GLU A 423 -29.46 38.54 9.53
C GLU A 423 -29.07 37.38 8.60
N LEU A 424 -29.92 36.35 8.48
CA LEU A 424 -29.67 35.22 7.58
C LEU A 424 -29.77 35.63 6.11
N GLU A 425 -30.72 36.49 5.76
CA GLU A 425 -30.85 37.06 4.43
C GLU A 425 -29.63 37.92 4.07
N ASP A 426 -29.10 38.70 5.01
CA ASP A 426 -27.89 39.48 4.80
C ASP A 426 -26.64 38.60 4.67
N LEU A 427 -26.54 37.52 5.44
CA LEU A 427 -25.49 36.50 5.27
C LEU A 427 -25.60 35.80 3.92
N GLN A 428 -26.82 35.50 3.44
CA GLN A 428 -27.03 34.92 2.11
C GLN A 428 -26.60 35.87 0.98
N LYS A 429 -26.87 37.18 1.10
CA LYS A 429 -26.40 38.16 0.12
C LYS A 429 -24.88 38.21 0.05
N GLN A 430 -24.19 38.09 1.19
CA GLN A 430 -22.74 38.09 1.28
C GLN A 430 -22.11 36.75 0.85
N HIS A 431 -22.78 35.64 1.14
CA HIS A 431 -22.28 34.27 0.94
C HIS A 431 -23.30 33.35 0.26
N PRO A 432 -23.75 33.66 -0.98
CA PRO A 432 -24.88 33.00 -1.62
C PRO A 432 -24.68 31.51 -1.92
N THR A 433 -23.42 31.06 -2.01
CA THR A 433 -23.06 29.65 -2.25
C THR A 433 -22.93 28.82 -0.97
N ILE A 434 -22.95 29.47 0.20
CA ILE A 434 -22.70 28.85 1.51
C ILE A 434 -23.98 28.77 2.34
N ILE A 435 -24.79 29.83 2.34
CA ILE A 435 -26.01 29.89 3.17
C ILE A 435 -27.20 30.33 2.31
N TYR A 436 -28.24 29.51 2.27
CA TYR A 436 -29.42 29.74 1.44
C TYR A 436 -30.63 28.96 2.00
N PRO A 437 -31.87 29.43 1.87
CA PRO A 437 -33.02 28.83 2.57
C PRO A 437 -33.58 27.55 1.90
N LYS A 438 -33.32 27.33 0.61
CA LYS A 438 -33.91 26.23 -0.18
C LYS A 438 -32.84 25.27 -0.67
N TRP A 439 -33.13 23.97 -0.61
CA TRP A 439 -32.24 22.94 -1.13
C TRP A 439 -31.95 23.16 -2.63
N THR A 440 -30.68 23.03 -3.02
CA THR A 440 -30.20 23.14 -4.40
C THR A 440 -28.86 22.42 -4.54
N THR A 441 -28.62 21.80 -5.70
CA THR A 441 -27.36 21.13 -6.03
C THR A 441 -26.37 22.05 -6.76
N SER A 442 -26.81 23.23 -7.20
CA SER A 442 -26.03 24.14 -8.05
C SER A 442 -24.72 24.67 -7.45
N HIS A 443 -24.56 24.57 -6.13
CA HIS A 443 -23.41 25.07 -5.41
C HIS A 443 -22.42 23.98 -4.99
N TYR A 444 -22.72 22.70 -5.28
CA TYR A 444 -21.83 21.59 -4.95
C TYR A 444 -20.59 21.61 -5.83
N LYS A 445 -19.41 21.53 -5.21
CA LYS A 445 -18.12 21.43 -5.88
C LYS A 445 -17.63 19.99 -6.02
N MET A 446 -18.11 19.10 -5.14
CA MET A 446 -17.68 17.71 -4.99
C MET A 446 -16.19 17.55 -4.60
N GLY A 447 -15.84 16.38 -4.09
CA GLY A 447 -14.45 16.04 -3.74
C GLY A 447 -13.85 16.96 -2.67
N ALA A 448 -12.57 17.28 -2.82
CA ALA A 448 -11.81 18.07 -1.85
C ALA A 448 -12.27 19.53 -1.74
N ASP A 449 -12.94 20.06 -2.76
CA ASP A 449 -13.36 21.46 -2.80
C ASP A 449 -14.61 21.74 -1.94
N GLU A 450 -15.36 20.71 -1.53
CA GLU A 450 -16.44 20.84 -0.56
C GLU A 450 -15.93 21.36 0.80
N TYR A 451 -14.68 21.03 1.17
CA TYR A 451 -14.07 21.58 2.38
C TYR A 451 -13.88 23.10 2.32
N GLN A 452 -13.75 23.70 1.13
CA GLN A 452 -13.73 25.16 1.03
C GLN A 452 -15.07 25.76 1.48
N ARG A 453 -16.19 25.09 1.14
CA ARG A 453 -17.52 25.52 1.55
C ARG A 453 -17.75 25.32 3.05
N LEU A 454 -17.36 24.15 3.58
CA LEU A 454 -17.43 23.88 5.01
C LEU A 454 -16.57 24.86 5.81
N ASN A 455 -15.30 25.08 5.42
CA ASN A 455 -14.42 26.02 6.11
C ASN A 455 -14.98 27.45 6.06
N LYS A 456 -15.57 27.86 4.93
CA LYS A 456 -16.22 29.17 4.85
C LYS A 456 -17.43 29.27 5.77
N ALA A 457 -18.21 28.20 5.90
CA ALA A 457 -19.32 28.16 6.85
C ALA A 457 -18.83 28.21 8.31
N LYS A 458 -17.70 27.55 8.62
CA LYS A 458 -17.04 27.65 9.94
C LYS A 458 -16.58 29.07 10.25
N GLU A 459 -16.00 29.78 9.28
CA GLU A 459 -15.65 31.20 9.43
C GLU A 459 -16.90 32.07 9.70
N ILE A 460 -17.98 31.85 8.95
CA ILE A 460 -19.24 32.61 9.14
C ILE A 460 -19.85 32.35 10.52
N ALA A 461 -19.74 31.10 11.01
CA ALA A 461 -20.29 30.69 12.29
C ALA A 461 -19.34 30.93 13.48
N GLU A 462 -18.13 31.45 13.23
CA GLU A 462 -17.13 31.72 14.26
C GLU A 462 -17.69 32.71 15.30
N GLY A 463 -17.55 32.35 16.58
CA GLY A 463 -18.12 33.13 17.68
C GLY A 463 -19.66 33.04 17.83
N ILE A 464 -20.34 32.26 16.98
CA ILE A 464 -21.80 32.04 17.05
C ILE A 464 -22.09 30.57 17.39
N SER A 465 -21.62 29.63 16.57
CA SER A 465 -21.86 28.19 16.76
C SER A 465 -20.88 27.34 15.94
N ASN A 466 -20.01 26.61 16.64
CA ASN A 466 -19.10 25.67 15.97
C ASN A 466 -19.82 24.43 15.42
N SER A 467 -20.99 24.08 15.98
CA SER A 467 -21.73 22.88 15.60
C SER A 467 -22.58 23.06 14.34
N ALA A 468 -23.09 24.27 14.06
CA ALA A 468 -23.98 24.51 12.92
C ALA A 468 -23.38 24.09 11.54
N PRO A 469 -22.12 24.41 11.19
CA PRO A 469 -21.51 23.96 9.94
C PRO A 469 -21.36 22.43 9.86
N ILE A 470 -21.00 21.79 10.98
CA ILE A 470 -20.79 20.33 11.06
C ILE A 470 -22.12 19.60 10.95
N TYR A 471 -23.16 20.09 11.63
CA TYR A 471 -24.52 19.55 11.54
C TYR A 471 -25.12 19.68 10.13
N ALA A 472 -24.69 20.69 9.38
CA ALA A 472 -25.06 20.91 8.00
C ALA A 472 -24.22 20.12 6.97
N SER A 473 -23.35 19.21 7.41
CA SER A 473 -22.49 18.43 6.52
C SER A 473 -22.78 16.93 6.63
N SER A 474 -22.83 16.23 5.49
CA SER A 474 -22.85 14.77 5.42
C SER A 474 -21.43 14.22 5.33
N TRP A 475 -21.16 13.09 6.00
CA TRP A 475 -19.81 12.58 6.19
C TRP A 475 -19.65 11.10 5.81
N GLY A 476 -18.50 10.79 5.23
CA GLY A 476 -17.95 9.44 5.13
C GLY A 476 -18.63 8.50 4.13
N LEU A 477 -18.40 7.19 4.29
CA LEU A 477 -18.91 6.13 3.41
C LEU A 477 -20.43 6.14 3.23
N PHE A 478 -21.15 6.45 4.31
CA PHE A 478 -22.60 6.34 4.37
C PHE A 478 -23.29 7.70 4.27
N GLN A 479 -22.52 8.79 4.14
CA GLN A 479 -23.03 10.16 4.02
C GLN A 479 -24.01 10.54 5.15
N ILE A 480 -23.69 10.17 6.39
CA ILE A 480 -24.51 10.51 7.56
C ILE A 480 -24.39 12.00 7.83
N LEU A 481 -25.54 12.69 7.87
CA LEU A 481 -25.63 14.12 8.17
C LEU A 481 -25.29 14.39 9.65
N GLY A 482 -24.42 15.36 9.92
CA GLY A 482 -23.92 15.64 11.28
C GLY A 482 -25.01 15.99 12.29
N GLU A 483 -26.16 16.53 11.86
CA GLU A 483 -27.27 16.81 12.77
C GLU A 483 -27.81 15.57 13.51
N ASN A 484 -27.54 14.37 12.98
CA ASN A 484 -27.96 13.11 13.58
C ASN A 484 -27.32 12.83 14.94
N ILE A 485 -26.21 13.48 15.29
CA ILE A 485 -25.56 13.41 16.62
C ILE A 485 -26.57 13.70 17.73
N THR A 486 -27.50 14.63 17.46
CA THR A 486 -28.50 15.09 18.44
C THR A 486 -29.66 14.12 18.62
N HIS A 487 -29.81 13.09 17.78
CA HIS A 487 -30.96 12.18 17.83
C HIS A 487 -30.62 10.75 17.36
N ASN A 488 -30.49 10.50 16.05
CA ASN A 488 -30.43 9.12 15.52
C ASN A 488 -29.16 8.35 15.86
N ILE A 489 -28.06 9.04 16.22
CA ILE A 489 -26.79 8.40 16.58
C ILE A 489 -26.32 8.77 17.99
N GLN A 490 -27.24 9.15 18.89
CA GLN A 490 -26.91 9.48 20.29
C GLN A 490 -26.19 8.35 21.04
N SER A 491 -26.45 7.09 20.67
CA SER A 491 -25.78 5.91 21.25
C SER A 491 -24.28 5.84 20.92
N ARG A 492 -23.77 6.71 20.05
CA ARG A 492 -22.34 6.83 19.74
C ARG A 492 -21.59 7.67 20.76
N HIS A 493 -22.30 8.43 21.61
CA HIS A 493 -21.73 9.18 22.73
C HIS A 493 -20.61 10.17 22.34
N TYR A 494 -20.75 10.83 21.18
CA TYR A 494 -19.88 11.95 20.79
C TYR A 494 -19.94 13.07 21.82
N LYS A 495 -18.77 13.65 22.15
CA LYS A 495 -18.69 14.74 23.13
C LYS A 495 -19.35 16.02 22.62
N ASP A 496 -19.05 16.37 21.37
CA ASP A 496 -19.53 17.55 20.67
C ASP A 496 -19.44 17.32 19.14
N ALA A 497 -19.74 18.36 18.37
CA ALA A 497 -19.70 18.29 16.91
C ALA A 497 -18.26 18.15 16.40
N GLU A 498 -17.29 18.79 17.06
CA GLU A 498 -15.87 18.70 16.73
C GLU A 498 -15.30 17.29 16.94
N ASP A 499 -15.69 16.60 18.02
CA ASP A 499 -15.34 15.20 18.29
C ASP A 499 -15.91 14.27 17.21
N PHE A 500 -17.15 14.50 16.79
CA PHE A 500 -17.73 13.79 15.65
C PHE A 500 -16.93 14.01 14.37
N GLU A 501 -16.64 15.26 14.00
CA GLU A 501 -15.85 15.58 12.81
C GLU A 501 -14.46 14.92 12.86
N ALA A 502 -13.77 15.01 13.99
CA ALA A 502 -12.46 14.39 14.20
C ALA A 502 -12.52 12.87 13.96
N LYS A 503 -13.57 12.21 14.46
CA LYS A 503 -13.79 10.77 14.28
C LYS A 503 -14.11 10.39 12.84
N GLN A 504 -14.81 11.24 12.09
CA GLN A 504 -15.01 11.02 10.66
C GLN A 504 -13.70 11.04 9.88
N HIS A 505 -12.70 11.82 10.33
CA HIS A 505 -11.38 11.85 9.71
C HIS A 505 -10.46 10.69 10.11
N GLU A 506 -10.82 9.92 11.12
CA GLU A 506 -9.96 8.90 11.72
C GLU A 506 -9.99 7.59 10.93
N ALA A 507 -11.18 7.00 10.73
CA ALA A 507 -11.34 5.73 10.03
C ALA A 507 -12.78 5.51 9.51
N GLU A 508 -12.92 4.74 8.43
CA GLU A 508 -14.22 4.36 7.87
C GLU A 508 -15.04 3.48 8.82
N TYR A 509 -14.39 2.81 9.76
CA TYR A 509 -15.07 2.08 10.83
C TYR A 509 -16.01 2.99 11.64
N TYR A 510 -15.63 4.26 11.89
CA TYR A 510 -16.52 5.21 12.54
C TYR A 510 -17.75 5.53 11.69
N HIS A 511 -17.57 5.67 10.37
CA HIS A 511 -18.69 5.92 9.44
C HIS A 511 -19.69 4.75 9.50
N PHE A 512 -19.18 3.53 9.57
CA PHE A 512 -19.99 2.32 9.67
C PHE A 512 -20.75 2.22 11.00
N LEU A 513 -20.09 2.49 12.13
CA LEU A 513 -20.77 2.49 13.43
C LEU A 513 -21.88 3.55 13.51
N ASP A 514 -21.66 4.71 12.90
CA ASP A 514 -22.68 5.78 12.83
C ASP A 514 -23.86 5.38 11.94
N PHE A 515 -23.58 4.74 10.81
CA PHE A 515 -24.60 4.14 9.97
C PHE A 515 -25.43 3.10 10.72
N MET A 516 -24.77 2.18 11.44
CA MET A 516 -25.44 1.14 12.23
C MET A 516 -26.33 1.74 13.33
N ALA A 517 -25.83 2.75 14.05
CA ALA A 517 -26.64 3.48 15.02
C ALA A 517 -27.84 4.16 14.35
N PHE A 518 -27.63 4.80 13.20
CA PHE A 518 -28.67 5.53 12.47
C PHE A 518 -29.81 4.60 12.05
N ILE A 519 -29.53 3.46 11.40
CA ILE A 519 -30.58 2.56 10.91
C ILE A 519 -31.35 1.83 12.01
N GLN A 520 -30.76 1.72 13.21
CA GLN A 520 -31.41 1.13 14.38
C GLN A 520 -32.42 2.08 15.03
N HIS A 521 -32.20 3.40 14.93
CA HIS A 521 -33.05 4.39 15.61
C HIS A 521 -33.99 5.13 14.66
N LYS A 522 -33.57 5.38 13.41
CA LYS A 522 -34.41 6.05 12.43
C LYS A 522 -35.60 5.16 12.10
N LYS A 523 -36.82 5.71 12.19
CA LYS A 523 -38.07 4.99 11.93
C LYS A 523 -38.82 5.55 10.73
N VAL A 524 -39.47 4.64 10.00
CA VAL A 524 -40.49 4.92 8.98
C VAL A 524 -41.68 4.03 9.29
N LYS A 525 -42.88 4.62 9.41
CA LYS A 525 -44.11 3.90 9.80
C LYS A 525 -43.92 3.10 11.10
N ASP A 526 -43.34 3.75 12.10
CA ASP A 526 -43.02 3.18 13.43
C ASP A 526 -42.07 1.97 13.45
N LYS A 527 -41.56 1.55 12.29
CA LYS A 527 -40.57 0.49 12.12
C LYS A 527 -39.17 1.08 11.87
N ALA A 528 -38.16 0.59 12.60
CA ALA A 528 -36.78 1.02 12.41
C ALA A 528 -36.24 0.59 11.04
N LEU A 529 -35.34 1.39 10.46
CA LEU A 529 -34.85 1.14 9.09
C LEU A 529 -34.21 -0.23 8.93
N ILE A 530 -33.47 -0.67 9.94
CA ILE A 530 -32.75 -1.95 9.92
C ILE A 530 -33.67 -3.15 9.64
N HIS A 531 -34.92 -3.12 10.11
CA HIS A 531 -35.89 -4.20 9.90
C HIS A 531 -36.45 -4.28 8.47
N TYR A 532 -36.24 -3.27 7.64
CA TYR A 532 -36.60 -3.37 6.21
C TYR A 532 -35.55 -4.14 5.40
N ILE A 533 -34.32 -4.25 5.92
CA ILE A 533 -33.16 -4.86 5.24
C ILE A 533 -32.55 -6.04 6.02
N SER A 534 -33.18 -6.47 7.12
CA SER A 534 -32.72 -7.60 7.93
C SER A 534 -33.03 -8.94 7.27
N GLU A 535 -32.20 -9.95 7.54
CA GLU A 535 -32.37 -11.34 7.08
C GLU A 535 -33.66 -12.01 7.57
N GLU A 536 -34.37 -11.42 8.54
CA GLU A 536 -35.73 -11.85 8.90
C GLU A 536 -36.69 -11.85 7.68
N ASN A 537 -36.38 -11.02 6.67
CA ASN A 537 -37.14 -10.92 5.43
C ASN A 537 -36.70 -11.94 4.36
N GLN A 538 -35.82 -12.90 4.69
CA GLN A 538 -35.36 -13.99 3.81
C GLN A 538 -34.82 -13.51 2.45
N GLY A 539 -34.09 -12.38 2.45
CA GLY A 539 -33.56 -11.74 1.24
C GLY A 539 -34.59 -10.99 0.38
N GLN A 540 -35.84 -10.85 0.85
CA GLN A 540 -36.89 -10.04 0.24
C GLN A 540 -37.03 -8.69 0.97
N TYR A 541 -35.99 -7.86 0.90
CA TYR A 541 -35.98 -6.58 1.60
C TYR A 541 -36.88 -5.53 0.95
N ASP A 542 -37.49 -4.68 1.78
CA ASP A 542 -38.27 -3.52 1.31
C ASP A 542 -37.33 -2.32 1.12
N TRP A 543 -36.62 -2.35 -0.02
CA TRP A 543 -35.69 -1.30 -0.44
C TRP A 543 -36.37 0.05 -0.62
N ALA A 544 -37.67 0.08 -0.95
CA ALA A 544 -38.42 1.31 -1.16
C ALA A 544 -38.68 2.03 0.18
N SER A 545 -39.13 1.29 1.21
CA SER A 545 -39.31 1.86 2.55
C SER A 545 -37.97 2.23 3.20
N PHE A 546 -36.94 1.40 3.00
CA PHE A 546 -35.59 1.72 3.46
C PHE A 546 -35.07 3.00 2.80
N ALA A 547 -35.07 3.06 1.46
CA ALA A 547 -34.58 4.22 0.71
C ALA A 547 -35.37 5.49 1.03
N TYR A 548 -36.69 5.40 1.22
CA TYR A 548 -37.50 6.53 1.67
C TYR A 548 -37.07 7.05 3.04
N GLY A 549 -36.76 6.15 3.97
CA GLY A 549 -36.34 6.53 5.32
C GLY A 549 -34.93 7.08 5.40
N TYR A 550 -34.04 6.56 4.56
CA TYR A 550 -32.63 6.92 4.50
C TYR A 550 -32.39 8.20 3.68
N ASN A 551 -32.91 8.24 2.43
CA ASN A 551 -32.70 9.33 1.46
C ASN A 551 -33.84 10.35 1.42
N GLY A 552 -34.98 10.07 2.05
CA GLY A 552 -36.15 10.95 2.07
C GLY A 552 -37.06 10.82 0.85
N ARG A 553 -38.03 11.74 0.73
CA ARG A 553 -39.13 11.68 -0.26
C ARG A 553 -38.65 11.67 -1.72
N GLY A 554 -37.47 12.21 -1.99
CA GLY A 554 -36.87 12.29 -3.32
C GLY A 554 -36.19 11.01 -3.81
N TYR A 555 -36.13 9.94 -3.02
CA TYR A 555 -35.32 8.74 -3.33
C TYR A 555 -35.61 8.12 -4.71
N LYS A 556 -36.86 8.22 -5.19
CA LYS A 556 -37.29 7.69 -6.49
C LYS A 556 -36.67 8.42 -7.68
N VAL A 557 -36.37 9.71 -7.54
CA VAL A 557 -35.75 10.51 -8.61
C VAL A 557 -34.34 9.96 -8.90
N SER A 558 -33.62 9.58 -7.85
CA SER A 558 -32.29 8.98 -7.95
C SER A 558 -32.32 7.44 -7.96
N GLN A 559 -33.50 6.83 -8.13
CA GLN A 559 -33.72 5.38 -8.21
C GLN A 559 -32.98 4.59 -7.11
N TYR A 560 -32.94 5.11 -5.89
CA TYR A 560 -32.13 4.52 -4.80
C TYR A 560 -32.55 3.10 -4.46
N ASP A 561 -33.85 2.85 -4.40
CA ASP A 561 -34.45 1.54 -4.19
C ASP A 561 -33.98 0.50 -5.22
N ILE A 562 -34.02 0.88 -6.50
CA ILE A 562 -33.61 0.01 -7.61
C ILE A 562 -32.09 -0.24 -7.57
N ARG A 563 -31.30 0.81 -7.32
CA ARG A 563 -29.83 0.70 -7.23
C ARG A 563 -29.39 -0.19 -6.08
N LEU A 564 -29.99 -0.04 -4.90
CA LEU A 564 -29.71 -0.88 -3.74
C LEU A 564 -30.09 -2.34 -3.98
N ALA A 565 -31.29 -2.58 -4.53
CA ALA A 565 -31.74 -3.94 -4.86
C ALA A 565 -30.78 -4.62 -5.84
N LYS A 566 -30.38 -3.91 -6.92
CA LYS A 566 -29.44 -4.43 -7.92
C LYS A 566 -28.06 -4.70 -7.33
N ALA A 567 -27.54 -3.77 -6.53
CA ALA A 567 -26.23 -3.93 -5.87
C ALA A 567 -26.25 -5.13 -4.91
N TYR A 568 -27.30 -5.28 -4.11
CA TYR A 568 -27.46 -6.45 -3.22
C TYR A 568 -27.47 -7.75 -3.99
N GLN A 569 -28.23 -7.88 -5.09
CA GLN A 569 -28.24 -9.11 -5.88
C GLN A 569 -26.84 -9.43 -6.43
N SER A 570 -26.10 -8.41 -6.88
CA SER A 570 -24.72 -8.57 -7.32
C SER A 570 -23.81 -9.08 -6.19
N PHE A 571 -23.85 -8.47 -5.01
CA PHE A 571 -23.00 -8.88 -3.89
C PHE A 571 -23.42 -10.22 -3.30
N LYS A 572 -24.72 -10.52 -3.26
CA LYS A 572 -25.24 -11.83 -2.85
C LYS A 572 -24.74 -12.94 -3.76
N ALA A 573 -24.63 -12.70 -5.07
CA ALA A 573 -24.07 -13.66 -6.02
C ALA A 573 -22.56 -13.82 -5.86
N LYS A 574 -21.82 -12.73 -5.59
CA LYS A 574 -20.36 -12.75 -5.39
C LYS A 574 -19.90 -13.37 -4.06
N LEU A 575 -20.76 -13.35 -3.04
CA LEU A 575 -20.44 -13.83 -1.68
C LEU A 575 -20.98 -15.25 -1.38
N LYS A 576 -21.67 -15.87 -2.34
CA LYS A 576 -21.98 -17.31 -2.33
C LYS A 576 -20.84 -18.09 -2.95
#